data_AF-T0QR62-F1
#
_entry.id   AF-T0QR62-F1
#
_cell.length_a   1.000
_cell.length_b   1.000
_cell.length_c   1.000
_cell.angle_alpha   90.00
_cell.angle_beta   90.00
_cell.angle_gamma   90.00
#
_symmetry.space_group_name_H-M   'P 1'
#
loop_
_entity.id
_entity.type
_entity.pdbx_description
1 polymer ?
#
loop_
_entity_poly.entity_id
_entity_poly.type
_entity_poly.pdbx_seq_one_letter_code
_entity_poly.pdbx_strand_id
1 'polypeptide(L)'
;MAEPKAVLDQSSFQRMSADMEAYDEKREIVIKHSRDILKSSKQAIFAMHRGNMDEASEKLEVADQVIQQLAPLIMEEPTLRHGSFSSAMEEYAEAQCFRHFLTAGTLVALEELNFVDRDEYLGGVVDFTGEVTRYAVVMATKRDVARVEECRNIVDAISGELIQFSFRNSPLRKKYDSLKYNLKKLEHTLYELSLVGPLRAFNLSAGDDEPSAENDTSHC
;
A
#
# COMPACT_ATOMS: atom_id res chain seq x y z
N MET A 1 -62.65 -33.20 -9.46
CA MET A 1 -61.19 -33.36 -9.68
C MET A 1 -60.52 -33.03 -8.37
N ALA A 2 -59.81 -33.98 -7.76
CA ALA A 2 -59.06 -33.71 -6.54
C ALA A 2 -57.83 -32.86 -6.91
N GLU A 3 -57.68 -31.69 -6.30
CA GLU A 3 -56.49 -30.86 -6.48
C GLU A 3 -55.24 -31.65 -6.06
N PRO A 4 -54.14 -31.58 -6.83
CA PRO A 4 -52.90 -32.23 -6.44
C PRO A 4 -52.39 -31.55 -5.18
N LYS A 5 -52.49 -32.25 -4.05
CA LYS A 5 -51.97 -31.79 -2.76
C LYS A 5 -50.46 -31.86 -2.82
N ALA A 6 -49.80 -30.76 -3.19
CA ALA A 6 -48.35 -30.67 -3.14
C ALA A 6 -47.90 -30.97 -1.70
N VAL A 7 -47.22 -32.10 -1.50
CA VAL A 7 -46.72 -32.51 -0.20
C VAL A 7 -45.38 -31.80 0.02
N LEU A 8 -45.45 -30.55 0.48
CA LEU A 8 -44.29 -29.78 0.89
C LEU A 8 -44.02 -30.03 2.38
N ASP A 9 -42.81 -30.45 2.73
CA ASP A 9 -42.38 -30.49 4.13
C ASP A 9 -42.06 -29.07 4.61
N GLN A 10 -43.07 -28.37 5.12
CA GLN A 10 -42.93 -26.99 5.61
C GLN A 10 -41.86 -26.86 6.72
N SER A 11 -41.59 -27.92 7.48
CA SER A 11 -40.61 -27.91 8.57
C SER A 11 -39.16 -27.85 8.09
N SER A 12 -38.84 -28.45 6.94
CA SER A 12 -37.51 -28.32 6.34
C SER A 12 -37.29 -26.94 5.74
N PHE A 13 -38.31 -26.37 5.10
CA PHE A 13 -38.24 -24.99 4.58
C PHE A 13 -38.09 -23.95 5.70
N GLN A 14 -38.77 -24.12 6.84
CA GLN A 14 -38.59 -23.24 8.01
C GLN A 14 -37.17 -23.30 8.58
N ARG A 15 -36.57 -24.50 8.65
CA ARG A 15 -35.16 -24.67 9.07
C ARG A 15 -34.21 -24.00 8.10
N MET A 16 -34.40 -24.20 6.80
CA MET A 16 -33.62 -23.52 5.75
C MET A 16 -33.70 -22.00 5.86
N SER A 17 -34.90 -21.45 6.10
CA SER A 17 -35.08 -20.01 6.30
C SER A 17 -34.31 -19.50 7.52
N ALA A 18 -34.40 -20.21 8.65
CA ALA A 18 -33.68 -19.85 9.86
C ALA A 18 -32.16 -19.92 9.69
N ASP A 19 -31.66 -20.94 8.97
CA ASP A 19 -30.23 -21.08 8.67
C ASP A 19 -29.73 -19.93 7.76
N MET A 20 -30.54 -19.52 6.77
CA MET A 20 -30.25 -18.38 5.90
C MET A 20 -30.22 -17.06 6.67
N GLU A 21 -31.18 -16.83 7.56
CA GLU A 21 -31.23 -15.64 8.43
C GLU A 21 -30.00 -15.56 9.34
N ALA A 22 -29.63 -16.67 9.98
CA ALA A 22 -28.44 -16.74 10.82
C ALA A 22 -27.13 -16.47 10.03
N TYR A 23 -27.04 -16.98 8.79
CA TYR A 23 -25.91 -16.68 7.91
C TYR A 23 -25.85 -15.20 7.53
N ASP A 24 -26.99 -14.59 7.20
CA ASP A 24 -27.05 -13.17 6.84
C ASP A 24 -26.66 -12.26 8.02
N GLU A 25 -27.05 -12.61 9.25
CA GLU A 25 -26.61 -11.91 10.47
C GLU A 25 -25.09 -11.95 10.62
N LYS A 26 -24.48 -13.14 10.48
CA LYS A 26 -23.01 -13.31 10.50
C LYS A 26 -22.34 -12.47 9.40
N ARG A 27 -22.92 -12.47 8.19
CA ARG A 27 -22.41 -11.70 7.05
C ARG A 27 -22.43 -10.20 7.29
N GLU A 28 -23.49 -9.66 7.88
CA GLU A 28 -23.56 -8.22 8.21
C GLU A 28 -22.52 -7.82 9.27
N ILE A 29 -22.26 -8.69 10.26
CA ILE A 29 -21.18 -8.49 11.24
C ILE A 29 -19.83 -8.41 10.53
N VAL A 30 -19.53 -9.34 9.62
CA VAL A 30 -18.28 -9.36 8.85
C VAL A 30 -18.14 -8.09 8.01
N ILE A 31 -19.19 -7.68 7.28
CA ILE A 31 -19.16 -6.47 6.44
C ILE A 31 -18.85 -5.23 7.27
N LYS A 32 -19.49 -5.08 8.42
CA LYS A 32 -19.31 -3.91 9.29
C LYS A 32 -17.87 -3.80 9.77
N HIS A 33 -17.34 -4.87 10.36
CA HIS A 33 -15.98 -4.89 10.91
C HIS A 33 -14.90 -4.85 9.81
N SER A 34 -15.17 -5.40 8.62
CA SER A 34 -14.29 -5.25 7.46
C SER A 34 -14.08 -3.78 7.08
N ARG A 35 -15.12 -2.94 7.19
CA ARG A 35 -14.99 -1.49 6.94
C ARG A 35 -14.11 -0.80 7.98
N ASP A 36 -14.11 -1.29 9.22
CA ASP A 36 -13.27 -0.75 10.29
C ASP A 36 -11.78 -1.10 10.08
N ILE A 37 -11.49 -2.33 9.63
CA ILE A 37 -10.14 -2.75 9.21
C ILE A 37 -9.65 -1.89 8.04
N LEU A 38 -10.47 -1.76 7.00
CA LEU A 38 -10.13 -0.97 5.81
C LEU A 38 -9.86 0.50 6.17
N LYS A 39 -10.72 1.09 7.01
CA LYS A 39 -10.57 2.47 7.46
C LYS A 39 -9.28 2.67 8.27
N SER A 40 -9.00 1.78 9.20
CA SER A 40 -7.82 1.88 10.06
C SER A 40 -6.53 1.71 9.27
N SER A 41 -6.51 0.76 8.32
CA SER A 41 -5.38 0.55 7.40
C SER A 41 -5.08 1.77 6.54
N LYS A 42 -6.12 2.40 5.95
CA LYS A 42 -5.97 3.67 5.22
C LYS A 42 -5.42 4.79 6.09
N GLN A 43 -5.96 4.93 7.30
CA GLN A 43 -5.49 5.94 8.25
C GLN A 43 -4.02 5.73 8.60
N ALA A 44 -3.58 4.48 8.75
CA ALA A 44 -2.17 4.15 8.95
C ALA A 44 -1.30 4.56 7.76
N ILE A 45 -1.70 4.24 6.52
CA ILE A 45 -1.01 4.67 5.29
C ILE A 45 -0.88 6.19 5.23
N PHE A 46 -1.96 6.93 5.49
CA PHE A 46 -1.89 8.39 5.53
C PHE A 46 -0.99 8.93 6.64
N ALA A 47 -1.00 8.32 7.82
CA ALA A 47 -0.11 8.70 8.93
C ALA A 47 1.36 8.47 8.57
N MET A 48 1.68 7.32 7.96
CA MET A 48 3.03 6.99 7.48
C MET A 48 3.55 8.00 6.44
N HIS A 49 2.72 8.41 5.48
CA HIS A 49 3.11 9.46 4.51
C HIS A 49 3.38 10.82 5.14
N ARG A 50 2.80 11.10 6.31
CA ARG A 50 3.08 12.31 7.09
C ARG A 50 4.30 12.18 8.01
N GLY A 51 4.89 10.99 8.10
CA GLY A 51 5.99 10.68 9.02
C GLY A 51 5.54 10.35 10.45
N ASN A 52 4.24 10.18 10.70
CA ASN A 52 3.69 9.85 12.02
C ASN A 52 3.64 8.33 12.22
N MET A 53 4.78 7.71 12.56
CA MET A 53 4.85 6.25 12.72
C MET A 53 4.13 5.73 13.98
N ASP A 54 4.03 6.54 15.03
CA ASP A 54 3.31 6.18 16.26
C ASP A 54 1.80 6.09 15.98
N GLU A 55 1.23 7.14 15.37
CA GLU A 55 -0.19 7.15 14.93
C GLU A 55 -0.47 5.97 13.99
N ALA A 56 0.42 5.68 13.05
CA ALA A 56 0.26 4.55 12.14
C ALA A 56 0.23 3.21 12.89
N SER A 57 1.09 3.03 13.90
CA SER A 57 1.16 1.81 14.70
C SER A 57 -0.11 1.63 15.53
N GLU A 58 -0.62 2.69 16.17
CA GLU A 58 -1.90 2.66 16.89
C GLU A 58 -3.06 2.24 15.98
N LYS A 59 -3.12 2.75 14.74
CA LYS A 59 -4.17 2.38 13.78
C LYS A 59 -4.07 0.92 13.34
N LEU A 60 -2.86 0.41 13.16
CA LEU A 60 -2.64 -0.99 12.79
C LEU A 60 -2.98 -1.94 13.94
N GLU A 61 -2.69 -1.56 15.18
CA GLU A 61 -3.13 -2.32 16.37
C GLU A 61 -4.66 -2.41 16.46
N VAL A 62 -5.37 -1.31 16.15
CA VAL A 62 -6.85 -1.33 16.07
C VAL A 62 -7.32 -2.30 14.98
N ALA A 63 -6.70 -2.28 13.79
CA ALA A 63 -7.03 -3.22 12.73
C ALA A 63 -6.79 -4.68 13.17
N ASP A 64 -5.66 -4.96 13.81
CA ASP A 64 -5.31 -6.28 14.34
C ASP A 64 -6.32 -6.80 15.35
N GLN A 65 -6.79 -5.95 16.27
CA GLN A 65 -7.81 -6.31 17.25
C GLN A 65 -9.12 -6.69 16.57
N VAL A 66 -9.54 -5.96 15.53
CA VAL A 66 -10.77 -6.28 14.78
C VAL A 66 -10.60 -7.57 13.98
N ILE A 67 -9.43 -7.82 13.39
CA ILE A 67 -9.11 -9.06 12.69
C ILE A 67 -9.20 -10.25 13.66
N GLN A 68 -8.60 -10.14 14.85
CA GLN A 68 -8.66 -11.18 15.88
C GLN A 68 -10.09 -11.48 16.34
N GLN A 69 -10.95 -10.46 16.40
CA GLN A 69 -12.38 -10.64 16.73
C GLN A 69 -13.15 -11.37 15.63
N LEU A 70 -12.83 -11.10 14.35
CA LEU A 70 -13.49 -11.75 13.21
C LEU A 70 -12.95 -13.14 12.88
N ALA A 71 -11.69 -13.42 13.19
CA ALA A 71 -11.03 -14.68 12.80
C ALA A 71 -11.82 -15.94 13.21
N PRO A 72 -12.37 -16.07 14.44
CA PRO A 72 -13.19 -17.22 14.81
C PRO A 72 -14.42 -17.41 13.93
N LEU A 73 -15.10 -16.31 13.60
CA LEU A 73 -16.30 -16.33 12.76
C LEU A 73 -15.97 -16.74 11.32
N ILE A 74 -14.84 -16.27 10.78
CA ILE A 74 -14.37 -16.65 9.44
C ILE A 74 -13.88 -18.11 9.42
N MET A 75 -13.30 -18.61 10.50
CA MET A 75 -12.92 -20.02 10.61
C MET A 75 -14.15 -20.94 10.71
N GLU A 76 -15.23 -20.48 11.36
CA GLU A 76 -16.51 -21.19 11.42
C GLU A 76 -17.22 -21.18 10.06
N GLU A 77 -17.23 -20.03 9.37
CA GLU A 77 -17.90 -19.85 8.06
C GLU A 77 -16.91 -19.32 6.99
N PRO A 78 -16.07 -20.18 6.38
CA PRO A 78 -15.04 -19.76 5.43
C PRO A 78 -15.57 -19.01 4.19
N THR A 79 -16.83 -19.23 3.81
CA THR A 79 -17.47 -18.53 2.70
C THR A 79 -17.55 -17.01 2.93
N LEU A 80 -17.61 -16.57 4.19
CA LEU A 80 -17.65 -15.16 4.58
C LEU A 80 -16.32 -14.42 4.40
N ARG A 81 -15.22 -15.14 4.13
CA ARG A 81 -13.90 -14.52 3.90
C ARG A 81 -13.88 -13.65 2.64
N HIS A 82 -14.62 -14.06 1.62
CA HIS A 82 -14.62 -13.40 0.33
C HIS A 82 -15.31 -12.03 0.38
N GLY A 83 -15.07 -11.19 -0.63
CA GLY A 83 -15.72 -9.89 -0.74
C GLY A 83 -15.13 -8.89 0.23
N SER A 84 -15.96 -8.35 1.14
CA SER A 84 -15.57 -7.20 1.97
C SER A 84 -14.39 -7.49 2.89
N PHE A 85 -14.33 -8.70 3.46
CA PHE A 85 -13.26 -9.08 4.37
C PHE A 85 -11.93 -9.21 3.63
N SER A 86 -11.91 -10.00 2.54
CA SER A 86 -10.72 -10.13 1.69
C SER A 86 -10.17 -8.78 1.19
N SER A 87 -11.05 -7.86 0.74
CA SER A 87 -10.61 -6.51 0.37
C SER A 87 -10.04 -5.69 1.54
N ALA A 88 -10.54 -5.89 2.76
CA ALA A 88 -10.00 -5.22 3.95
C ALA A 88 -8.64 -5.82 4.36
N MET A 89 -8.47 -7.14 4.24
CA MET A 89 -7.21 -7.82 4.52
C MET A 89 -6.11 -7.46 3.51
N GLU A 90 -6.48 -7.26 2.24
CA GLU A 90 -5.58 -6.76 1.20
C GLU A 90 -5.00 -5.38 1.54
N GLU A 91 -5.84 -4.43 1.95
CA GLU A 91 -5.42 -3.11 2.39
C GLU A 91 -4.61 -3.15 3.70
N TYR A 92 -4.98 -4.03 4.63
CA TYR A 92 -4.20 -4.27 5.84
C TYR A 92 -2.79 -4.79 5.50
N ALA A 93 -2.69 -5.74 4.57
CA ALA A 93 -1.40 -6.26 4.10
C ALA A 93 -0.55 -5.17 3.43
N GLU A 94 -1.15 -4.32 2.60
CA GLU A 94 -0.50 -3.13 2.02
C GLU A 94 0.07 -2.22 3.11
N ALA A 95 -0.73 -1.86 4.11
CA ALA A 95 -0.32 -0.98 5.20
C ALA A 95 0.82 -1.59 6.04
N GLN A 96 0.78 -2.89 6.32
CA GLN A 96 1.84 -3.59 7.04
C GLN A 96 3.14 -3.67 6.23
N CYS A 97 3.05 -3.96 4.92
CA CYS A 97 4.19 -3.93 4.01
C CYS A 97 4.84 -2.55 3.99
N PHE A 98 4.02 -1.49 3.89
CA PHE A 98 4.53 -0.13 3.87
C PHE A 98 5.21 0.27 5.18
N ARG A 99 4.62 -0.09 6.33
CA ARG A 99 5.24 0.15 7.64
C ARG A 99 6.58 -0.57 7.78
N HIS A 100 6.63 -1.84 7.40
CA HIS A 100 7.84 -2.64 7.49
C HIS A 100 8.95 -2.08 6.56
N PHE A 101 8.60 -1.68 5.34
CA PHE A 101 9.54 -1.03 4.43
C PHE A 101 10.12 0.26 5.02
N LEU A 102 9.29 1.13 5.58
CA LEU A 102 9.77 2.40 6.15
C LEU A 102 10.69 2.23 7.35
N THR A 103 10.60 1.10 8.06
CA THR A 103 11.36 0.83 9.28
C THR A 103 12.59 -0.06 9.05
N ALA A 104 12.46 -1.10 8.24
CA ALA A 104 13.50 -2.11 8.00
C ALA A 104 14.08 -2.09 6.57
N GLY A 105 13.45 -1.37 5.63
CA GLY A 105 13.88 -1.32 4.22
C GLY A 105 13.55 -2.58 3.42
N THR A 106 12.78 -3.51 4.00
CA THR A 106 12.45 -4.83 3.41
C THR A 106 10.94 -5.01 3.27
N LEU A 107 10.53 -6.10 2.61
CA LEU A 107 9.14 -6.54 2.58
C LEU A 107 8.87 -7.49 3.75
N VAL A 108 7.77 -7.28 4.48
CA VAL A 108 7.33 -8.18 5.56
C VAL A 108 6.91 -9.53 4.97
N ALA A 109 7.23 -10.64 5.66
CA ALA A 109 6.81 -11.97 5.21
C ALA A 109 5.30 -12.20 5.46
N LEU A 110 4.66 -13.03 4.64
CA LEU A 110 3.24 -13.38 4.80
C LEU A 110 2.96 -14.00 6.17
N GLU A 111 3.87 -14.84 6.65
CA GLU A 111 3.75 -15.56 7.91
C GLU A 111 3.81 -14.65 9.14
N GLU A 112 4.31 -13.42 8.98
CA GLU A 112 4.33 -12.40 10.03
C GLU A 112 3.02 -11.59 10.08
N LEU A 113 2.15 -11.74 9.07
CA LEU A 113 0.88 -11.03 8.99
C LEU A 113 -0.26 -11.83 9.63
N ASN A 114 -1.06 -11.13 10.43
CA ASN A 114 -2.14 -11.74 11.16
C ASN A 114 -3.32 -12.09 10.25
N PHE A 115 -3.59 -13.38 10.10
CA PHE A 115 -4.78 -13.92 9.44
C PHE A 115 -4.96 -13.47 7.98
N VAL A 116 -3.87 -13.15 7.27
CA VAL A 116 -3.86 -12.78 5.84
C VAL A 116 -3.66 -14.02 4.98
N ASP A 117 -4.46 -14.18 3.93
CA ASP A 117 -4.32 -15.27 2.96
C ASP A 117 -3.39 -14.86 1.81
N ARG A 118 -2.83 -15.87 1.12
CA ARG A 118 -1.91 -15.68 -0.01
C ARG A 118 -2.39 -14.65 -1.04
N ASP A 119 -3.64 -14.73 -1.47
CA ASP A 119 -4.15 -13.88 -2.55
C ASP A 119 -4.33 -12.42 -2.08
N GLU A 120 -4.68 -12.23 -0.80
CA GLU A 120 -4.78 -10.91 -0.16
C GLU A 120 -3.40 -10.28 0.02
N TYR A 121 -2.41 -11.08 0.42
CA TYR A 121 -1.03 -10.64 0.52
C TYR A 121 -0.46 -10.22 -0.84
N LEU A 122 -0.63 -11.05 -1.88
CA LEU A 122 -0.17 -10.71 -3.23
C LEU A 122 -0.86 -9.43 -3.75
N GLY A 123 -2.15 -9.26 -3.47
CA GLY A 123 -2.87 -8.03 -3.76
C GLY A 123 -2.26 -6.82 -3.04
N GLY A 124 -2.07 -6.92 -1.73
CA GLY A 124 -1.52 -5.86 -0.88
C GLY A 124 -0.08 -5.50 -1.24
N VAL A 125 0.76 -6.48 -1.61
CA VAL A 125 2.14 -6.24 -2.09
C VAL A 125 2.15 -5.43 -3.38
N VAL A 126 1.21 -5.70 -4.30
CA VAL A 126 1.13 -4.94 -5.55
C VAL A 126 0.69 -3.50 -5.27
N ASP A 127 -0.34 -3.31 -4.45
CA ASP A 127 -0.84 -1.97 -4.10
C ASP A 127 0.20 -1.17 -3.30
N PHE A 128 0.95 -1.84 -2.41
CA PHE A 128 2.13 -1.29 -1.70
C PHE A 128 3.16 -0.65 -2.64
N THR A 129 3.41 -1.22 -3.83
CA THR A 129 4.35 -0.60 -4.79
C THR A 129 3.91 0.80 -5.23
N GLY A 130 2.60 1.06 -5.23
CA GLY A 130 2.02 2.38 -5.48
C GLY A 130 2.35 3.37 -4.36
N GLU A 131 2.20 2.96 -3.10
CA GLU A 131 2.52 3.80 -1.95
C GLU A 131 4.02 4.06 -1.81
N VAL A 132 4.88 3.08 -2.13
CA VAL A 132 6.34 3.29 -2.25
C VAL A 132 6.66 4.32 -3.33
N THR A 133 5.99 4.25 -4.49
CA THR A 133 6.18 5.24 -5.56
C THR A 133 5.75 6.63 -5.13
N ARG A 134 4.63 6.74 -4.40
CA ARG A 134 4.16 8.00 -3.82
C ARG A 134 5.16 8.57 -2.82
N TYR A 135 5.69 7.73 -1.93
CA TYR A 135 6.70 8.10 -0.96
C TYR A 135 7.99 8.58 -1.63
N ALA A 136 8.46 7.87 -2.66
CA ALA A 136 9.65 8.22 -3.41
C ALA A 136 9.55 9.59 -4.07
N VAL A 137 8.38 9.97 -4.62
CA VAL A 137 8.17 11.32 -5.17
C VAL A 137 8.38 12.38 -4.08
N VAL A 138 7.87 12.16 -2.86
CA VAL A 138 8.10 13.08 -1.74
C VAL A 138 9.59 13.16 -1.39
N MET A 139 10.30 12.03 -1.35
CA MET A 139 11.75 12.01 -1.07
C MET A 139 12.57 12.69 -2.17
N ALA A 140 12.18 12.55 -3.43
CA ALA A 140 12.79 13.25 -4.56
C ALA A 140 12.66 14.77 -4.40
N THR A 141 11.52 15.29 -3.92
CA THR A 141 11.38 16.74 -3.63
C THR A 141 12.34 17.25 -2.56
N LYS A 142 12.75 16.37 -1.64
CA LYS A 142 13.74 16.63 -0.59
C LYS A 142 15.18 16.35 -1.04
N ARG A 143 15.38 15.95 -2.30
CA ARG A 143 16.67 15.49 -2.87
C ARG A 143 17.31 14.34 -2.10
N ASP A 144 16.51 13.51 -1.43
CA ASP A 144 16.98 12.31 -0.77
C ASP A 144 17.09 11.17 -1.79
N VAL A 145 18.17 11.19 -2.58
CA VAL A 145 18.40 10.23 -3.67
C VAL A 145 18.52 8.80 -3.13
N ALA A 146 19.17 8.63 -1.98
CA ALA A 146 19.34 7.32 -1.35
C ALA A 146 17.98 6.66 -1.06
N ARG A 147 17.02 7.41 -0.51
CA ARG A 147 15.67 6.88 -0.26
C ARG A 147 14.90 6.57 -1.55
N VAL A 148 15.09 7.36 -2.60
CA VAL A 148 14.45 7.07 -3.91
C VAL A 148 15.05 5.79 -4.52
N GLU A 149 16.36 5.57 -4.37
CA GLU A 149 17.04 4.33 -4.79
C GLU A 149 16.53 3.12 -4.02
N GLU A 150 16.40 3.21 -2.69
CA GLU A 150 15.79 2.15 -1.86
C GLU A 150 14.38 1.79 -2.35
N CYS A 151 13.55 2.79 -2.65
CA CYS A 151 12.20 2.60 -3.20
C CYS A 151 12.23 1.89 -4.56
N ARG A 152 13.12 2.29 -5.46
CA ARG A 152 13.28 1.66 -6.77
C ARG A 152 13.72 0.19 -6.61
N ASN A 153 14.68 -0.07 -5.73
CA ASN A 153 15.24 -1.41 -5.54
C ASN A 153 14.22 -2.40 -5.00
N ILE A 154 13.40 -2.01 -4.02
CA ILE A 154 12.36 -2.92 -3.49
C ILE A 154 11.29 -3.22 -4.55
N VAL A 155 10.87 -2.22 -5.34
CA VAL A 155 9.87 -2.42 -6.41
C VAL A 155 10.42 -3.27 -7.55
N ASP A 156 11.70 -3.10 -7.90
CA ASP A 156 12.38 -3.92 -8.91
C ASP A 156 12.51 -5.38 -8.45
N ALA A 157 12.90 -5.61 -7.19
CA ALA A 157 12.97 -6.94 -6.61
C ALA A 157 11.61 -7.65 -6.62
N ILE A 158 10.53 -6.96 -6.21
CA ILE A 158 9.17 -7.49 -6.26
C ILE A 158 8.74 -7.80 -7.70
N SER A 159 9.07 -6.92 -8.66
CA SER A 159 8.84 -7.17 -10.09
C SER A 159 9.49 -8.48 -10.54
N GLY A 160 10.75 -8.69 -10.16
CA GLY A 160 11.54 -9.87 -10.52
C GLY A 160 11.04 -11.18 -9.93
N GLU A 161 10.44 -11.14 -8.74
CA GLU A 161 9.79 -12.32 -8.14
C GLU A 161 8.43 -12.60 -8.78
N LEU A 162 7.58 -11.58 -8.90
CA LEU A 162 6.21 -11.75 -9.39
C LEU A 162 6.14 -12.08 -10.90
N ILE A 163 7.16 -11.77 -11.71
CA ILE A 163 7.19 -12.19 -13.12
C ILE A 163 7.24 -13.72 -13.29
N GLN A 164 7.73 -14.44 -12.27
CA GLN A 164 7.84 -15.90 -12.29
C GLN A 164 6.48 -16.56 -12.02
N PHE A 165 5.49 -15.81 -11.55
CA PHE A 165 4.19 -16.33 -11.15
C PHE A 165 3.29 -16.48 -12.38
N SER A 166 2.71 -17.66 -12.57
CA SER A 166 1.72 -17.88 -13.63
C SER A 166 0.33 -17.36 -13.21
N PHE A 167 0.11 -16.04 -13.26
CA PHE A 167 -1.21 -15.45 -13.01
C PHE A 167 -2.17 -15.75 -14.18
N ARG A 168 -2.80 -16.94 -14.17
CA ARG A 168 -3.81 -17.29 -15.17
C ARG A 168 -5.08 -16.45 -14.96
N ASN A 169 -5.33 -15.48 -15.84
CA ASN A 169 -6.57 -14.69 -15.99
C ASN A 169 -7.31 -14.29 -14.69
N SER A 170 -6.55 -13.91 -13.66
CA SER A 170 -7.09 -13.42 -12.38
C SER A 170 -7.09 -11.87 -12.37
N PRO A 171 -7.99 -11.21 -11.61
CA PRO A 171 -7.92 -9.77 -11.34
C PRO A 171 -6.50 -9.27 -10.93
N LEU A 172 -5.73 -10.13 -10.26
CA LEU A 172 -4.33 -9.89 -9.90
C LEU A 172 -3.44 -9.55 -11.09
N ARG A 173 -3.73 -10.04 -12.31
CA ARG A 173 -2.93 -9.74 -13.49
C ARG A 173 -3.01 -8.28 -13.90
N LYS A 174 -4.19 -7.65 -13.78
CA LYS A 174 -4.35 -6.21 -14.06
C LYS A 174 -3.62 -5.37 -13.02
N LYS A 175 -3.69 -5.78 -11.74
CA LYS A 175 -2.92 -5.14 -10.67
C LYS A 175 -1.42 -5.25 -10.95
N TYR A 176 -0.93 -6.43 -11.32
CA TYR A 176 0.49 -6.65 -11.63
C TYR A 176 1.00 -5.78 -12.78
N ASP A 177 0.19 -5.52 -13.81
CA ASP A 177 0.61 -4.62 -14.89
C ASP A 177 0.90 -3.20 -14.38
N SER A 178 0.22 -2.74 -13.31
CA SER A 178 0.47 -1.44 -12.68
C SER A 178 1.88 -1.31 -12.10
N LEU A 179 2.47 -2.43 -11.64
CA LEU A 179 3.82 -2.49 -11.07
C LEU A 179 4.88 -2.01 -12.08
N LYS A 180 4.75 -2.38 -13.36
CA LYS A 180 5.66 -1.95 -14.42
C LYS A 180 5.67 -0.42 -14.59
N TYR A 181 4.50 0.20 -14.43
CA TYR A 181 4.39 1.66 -14.50
C TYR A 181 5.01 2.33 -13.27
N ASN A 182 4.81 1.75 -12.09
CA ASN A 182 5.42 2.21 -10.83
C ASN A 182 6.95 2.17 -10.92
N LEU A 183 7.52 1.04 -11.35
CA LEU A 183 8.96 0.88 -11.53
C LEU A 183 9.52 1.90 -12.52
N LYS A 184 8.91 2.02 -13.71
CA LYS A 184 9.33 2.99 -14.72
C LYS A 184 9.29 4.43 -14.19
N LYS A 185 8.29 4.77 -13.37
CA LYS A 185 8.17 6.10 -12.77
C LYS A 185 9.30 6.36 -11.76
N LEU A 186 9.67 5.38 -10.96
CA LEU A 186 10.80 5.46 -10.03
C LEU A 186 12.13 5.65 -10.79
N GLU A 187 12.35 4.87 -11.85
CA GLU A 187 13.54 4.99 -12.70
C GLU A 187 13.63 6.37 -13.37
N HIS A 188 12.51 6.88 -13.87
CA HIS A 188 12.44 8.24 -14.42
C HIS A 188 12.76 9.30 -13.37
N THR A 189 12.24 9.14 -12.14
CA THR A 189 12.50 10.07 -11.04
C THR A 189 14.00 10.10 -10.68
N LEU A 190 14.67 8.95 -10.63
CA LEU A 190 16.12 8.88 -10.42
C LEU A 190 16.90 9.50 -11.56
N TYR A 191 16.49 9.26 -12.80
CA TYR A 191 17.09 9.88 -13.97
C TYR A 191 16.99 11.41 -13.90
N GLU A 192 15.81 11.97 -13.58
CA GLU A 192 15.62 13.42 -13.40
C GLU A 192 16.53 13.98 -12.29
N LEU A 193 16.63 13.30 -11.16
CA LEU A 193 17.53 13.69 -10.06
C LEU A 193 19.00 13.69 -10.50
N SER A 194 19.41 12.74 -11.34
CA SER A 194 20.79 12.65 -11.86
C SER A 194 21.15 13.79 -12.81
N LEU A 195 20.17 14.31 -13.56
CA LEU A 195 20.36 15.45 -14.47
C LEU A 195 20.52 16.77 -13.70
N VAL A 196 19.81 16.91 -12.59
CA VAL A 196 19.88 18.09 -11.72
C VAL A 196 21.03 17.90 -10.73
N GLY A 197 22.25 17.93 -11.25
CA GLY A 197 23.49 17.92 -10.45
C GLY A 197 23.50 19.03 -9.38
N PRO A 198 24.41 18.95 -8.39
CA PRO A 198 24.50 19.99 -7.35
C PRO A 198 24.62 21.34 -8.04
N LEU A 199 23.74 22.28 -7.68
CA LEU A 199 23.84 23.66 -8.13
C LEU A 199 25.28 24.08 -7.88
N ARG A 200 26.10 24.19 -8.93
CA ARG A 200 27.35 24.93 -8.84
C ARG A 200 26.91 26.29 -8.33
N ALA A 201 27.27 26.62 -7.09
CA ALA A 201 27.20 27.99 -6.64
C ALA A 201 27.87 28.79 -7.74
N PHE A 202 27.09 29.62 -8.44
CA PHE A 202 27.62 30.60 -9.36
C PHE A 202 28.42 31.55 -8.48
N ASN A 203 29.69 31.22 -8.23
CA ASN A 203 30.64 32.16 -7.67
C ASN A 203 30.84 33.22 -8.75
N LEU A 204 30.04 34.27 -8.69
CA LEU A 204 30.39 35.55 -9.25
C LEU A 204 31.70 35.94 -8.55
N SER A 205 32.83 35.65 -9.18
CA SER A 205 34.08 36.31 -8.83
C SER A 205 33.83 37.80 -9.02
N ALA A 206 33.72 38.54 -7.92
CA ALA A 206 33.87 39.97 -7.92
C ALA A 206 35.32 40.25 -8.34
N GLY A 207 35.55 40.32 -9.65
CA GLY A 207 36.81 40.72 -10.25
C GLY A 207 36.78 42.22 -10.44
N ASP A 208 37.44 42.92 -9.52
CA ASP A 208 38.35 44.05 -9.75
C ASP A 208 38.09 44.92 -11.00
N ASP A 209 37.21 45.91 -10.86
CA ASP A 209 37.25 47.14 -11.65
C ASP A 209 37.41 48.32 -10.68
N GLU A 210 38.58 48.44 -10.04
CA GLU A 210 39.05 49.72 -9.50
C GLU A 210 39.73 50.49 -10.63
N PRO A 211 39.24 51.69 -11.02
CA PRO A 211 39.92 52.50 -12.01
C PRO A 211 41.18 53.08 -11.36
N SER A 212 42.34 52.76 -11.94
CA SER A 212 43.62 53.35 -11.58
C SER A 212 43.57 54.87 -11.75
N ALA A 213 43.62 55.60 -10.63
CA ALA A 213 43.84 57.03 -10.63
C ALA A 213 45.27 57.32 -11.11
N GLU A 214 45.41 57.72 -12.37
CA GLU A 214 46.62 58.37 -12.85
C GLU A 214 46.81 59.68 -12.08
N ASN A 215 47.81 59.66 -11.21
CA ASN A 215 48.31 60.82 -10.50
C ASN A 215 49.60 61.22 -11.21
N ASP A 216 49.55 62.20 -12.12
CA ASP A 216 50.76 62.83 -12.64
C ASP A 216 50.71 64.34 -12.41
N THR A 217 51.23 64.71 -11.24
CA THR A 217 51.52 66.08 -10.85
C THR A 217 52.96 66.44 -11.24
N SER A 218 53.07 67.42 -12.14
CA SER A 218 54.04 68.53 -12.15
C SER A 218 55.54 68.28 -12.43
N HIS A 219 56.02 68.91 -13.51
CA HIS A 219 57.19 69.82 -13.63
C HIS A 219 57.48 70.01 -15.13
N CYS A 220 57.73 71.17 -15.73
CA CYS A 220 58.21 72.48 -15.30
C CYS A 220 57.84 73.49 -16.41
#